data_AF-G7ECW6-F1
#
_entry.id   AF-G7ECW6-F1
#
_cell.length_a   1.000
_cell.length_b   1.000
_cell.length_c   1.000
_cell.angle_alpha   90.00
_cell.angle_beta   90.00
_cell.angle_gamma   90.00
#
_symmetry.space_group_name_H-M   'P 1'
#
loop_
_entity.id
_entity.type
_entity.pdbx_description
1 polymer ?
#
loop_
_entity_poly.entity_id
_entity_poly.type
_entity_poly.pdbx_seq_one_letter_code
_entity_poly.pdbx_strand_id
1 'polypeptide(L)'
;MMTFGLAQSLYFITYNMYFERYYIALPFIVTGALSGLILYFFARFNAAKRERLQLVTMLGFSLLPFSLLLNSSLDTATVLSALTYVGLVMSSVRVMPQTYKTLRTGNVSNLSARYFSLQFIAGICGLFVELSTTAPSTAHLLMFVMLLLTNAVQFGCMQYYKIRPVMA
;
A
#
# COMPACT_ATOMS: atom_id res chain seq x y z
N MET A 1 -1.98 2.55 -10.52
CA MET A 1 -1.31 1.83 -9.41
C MET A 1 -0.56 2.77 -8.47
N MET A 2 0.17 3.77 -8.97
CA MET A 2 0.97 4.69 -8.12
C MET A 2 0.12 5.67 -7.29
N THR A 3 -1.02 6.12 -7.82
CA THR A 3 -2.00 6.97 -7.12
C THR A 3 -2.58 6.31 -5.86
N PHE A 4 -2.89 5.01 -5.94
CA PHE A 4 -3.40 4.25 -4.80
C PHE A 4 -2.39 4.11 -3.65
N GLY A 5 -1.08 4.09 -3.95
CA GLY A 5 -0.05 4.06 -2.91
C GLY A 5 -0.01 5.33 -2.07
N LEU A 6 -0.14 6.49 -2.73
CA LEU A 6 -0.20 7.78 -2.03
C LEU A 6 -1.49 7.93 -1.21
N ALA A 7 -2.64 7.58 -1.78
CA ALA A 7 -3.92 7.64 -1.08
C ALA A 7 -3.96 6.73 0.15
N GLN A 8 -3.48 5.48 0.00
CA GLN A 8 -3.33 4.55 1.11
C GLN A 8 -2.47 5.16 2.23
N SER A 9 -1.28 5.67 1.90
CA SER A 9 -0.40 6.31 2.89
C SER A 9 -1.11 7.44 3.62
N LEU A 10 -1.89 8.28 2.93
CA LEU A 10 -2.63 9.37 3.57
C LEU A 10 -3.68 8.89 4.58
N TYR A 11 -4.44 7.83 4.28
CA TYR A 11 -5.39 7.25 5.23
C TYR A 11 -4.70 6.73 6.50
N PHE A 12 -3.57 6.04 6.34
CA PHE A 12 -2.81 5.53 7.48
C PHE A 12 -2.10 6.65 8.25
N ILE A 13 -1.58 7.69 7.59
CA ILE A 13 -0.97 8.85 8.26
C ILE A 13 -2.01 9.58 9.11
N THR A 14 -3.16 9.90 8.55
CA THR A 14 -4.22 10.66 9.23
C THR A 14 -4.76 9.92 10.44
N TYR A 15 -4.98 8.61 10.34
CA TYR A 15 -5.32 7.76 11.47
C TYR A 15 -4.24 7.80 12.56
N ASN A 16 -2.98 7.51 12.21
CA ASN A 16 -1.91 7.41 13.20
C ASN A 16 -1.59 8.76 13.86
N MET A 17 -1.75 9.88 13.14
CA MET A 17 -1.62 11.21 13.71
C MET A 17 -2.73 11.52 14.72
N TYR A 18 -3.98 11.15 14.40
CA TYR A 18 -5.13 11.40 15.29
C TYR A 18 -5.05 10.59 16.59
N PHE A 19 -4.58 9.34 16.52
CA PHE A 19 -4.40 8.47 17.70
C PHE A 19 -3.00 8.56 18.32
N GLU A 20 -2.20 9.58 17.98
CA GLU A 20 -0.86 9.83 18.53
C GLU A 20 0.16 8.67 18.36
N ARG A 21 -0.01 7.85 17.33
CA ARG A 21 0.82 6.68 17.00
C ARG A 21 2.00 7.06 16.09
N TYR A 22 2.81 8.02 16.52
CA TYR A 22 3.83 8.66 15.69
C TYR A 22 4.87 7.69 15.09
N TYR A 23 5.32 6.70 15.85
CA TYR A 23 6.30 5.71 15.38
C TYR A 23 5.77 4.85 14.23
N ILE A 24 4.47 4.55 14.25
CA ILE A 24 3.80 3.77 13.20
C ILE A 24 3.51 4.66 11.99
N ALA A 25 3.27 5.95 12.19
CA ALA A 25 3.05 6.92 11.11
C ALA A 25 4.29 7.12 10.22
N LEU A 26 5.49 7.11 10.79
CA LEU A 26 6.72 7.50 10.11
C LEU A 26 7.01 6.68 8.83
N PRO A 27 6.92 5.34 8.82
CA PRO A 27 7.02 4.55 7.58
C PRO A 27 6.01 4.95 6.51
N PHE A 28 4.78 5.31 6.89
CA PHE A 28 3.75 5.74 5.94
C PHE A 28 4.03 7.14 5.38
N ILE A 29 4.58 8.05 6.19
CA ILE A 29 5.03 9.37 5.74
C ILE A 29 6.12 9.23 4.68
N VAL A 30 7.16 8.44 4.97
CA VAL A 30 8.26 8.19 4.03
C VAL A 30 7.75 7.54 2.75
N THR A 31 6.89 6.51 2.88
CA THR A 31 6.30 5.81 1.72
C THR A 31 5.39 6.73 0.90
N GLY A 32 4.62 7.59 1.57
CA GLY A 32 3.74 8.57 0.93
C GLY A 32 4.53 9.62 0.16
N ALA A 33 5.59 10.16 0.76
CA ALA A 33 6.49 11.13 0.13
C ALA A 33 7.18 10.53 -1.11
N LEU A 34 7.73 9.32 -1.00
CA LEU A 34 8.34 8.61 -2.13
C LEU A 34 7.32 8.32 -3.23
N SER A 35 6.13 7.85 -2.87
CA SER A 35 5.05 7.58 -3.84
C SER A 35 4.60 8.86 -4.56
N GLY A 36 4.53 9.98 -3.84
CA GLY A 36 4.18 11.29 -4.40
C GLY A 36 5.26 11.81 -5.33
N LEU A 37 6.53 11.64 -4.98
CA LEU A 37 7.66 12.02 -5.81
C LEU A 37 7.70 11.20 -7.10
N ILE A 38 7.53 9.87 -7.01
CA ILE A 38 7.43 9.01 -8.19
C ILE A 38 6.25 9.43 -9.08
N LEU A 39 5.08 9.69 -8.49
CA LEU A 39 3.91 10.15 -9.23
C LEU A 39 4.16 11.48 -9.93
N TYR A 40 4.82 12.43 -9.26
CA TYR A 40 5.21 13.72 -9.83
C TYR A 40 6.16 13.57 -11.02
N PHE A 41 7.24 12.80 -10.87
CA PHE A 41 8.19 12.56 -11.97
C PHE A 41 7.53 11.83 -13.14
N PHE A 42 6.68 10.83 -12.87
CA PHE A 42 5.93 10.13 -13.91
C PHE A 42 4.98 11.07 -14.66
N ALA A 43 4.21 11.89 -13.93
CA ALA A 43 3.30 12.86 -14.52
C ALA A 43 4.03 13.92 -15.32
N ARG A 44 5.22 14.35 -14.90
CA ARG A 44 5.99 15.41 -15.56
C ARG A 44 6.69 14.92 -16.84
N PHE A 45 7.39 13.79 -16.75
CA PHE A 45 8.33 13.36 -17.80
C PHE A 45 7.81 12.25 -18.70
N ASN A 46 6.86 11.42 -18.25
CA ASN A 46 6.51 10.20 -18.97
C ASN A 46 5.03 10.16 -19.41
N ALA A 47 4.12 10.76 -18.65
CA ALA A 47 2.69 10.64 -18.90
C ALA A 47 2.22 11.49 -20.09
N ALA A 48 1.42 10.88 -20.98
CA ALA A 48 0.69 11.60 -22.04
C ALA A 48 -0.41 12.51 -21.44
N LYS A 49 -0.90 13.51 -22.19
CA LYS A 49 -1.96 14.44 -21.71
C LYS A 49 -3.19 13.71 -21.14
N ARG A 50 -3.63 12.62 -21.78
CA ARG A 50 -4.78 11.81 -21.33
C ARG A 50 -4.49 11.03 -20.04
N GLU A 51 -3.28 10.50 -19.89
CA GLU A 51 -2.85 9.77 -18.70
C GLU A 51 -2.67 10.71 -17.50
N ARG A 52 -2.16 11.93 -17.71
CA ARG A 52 -2.08 12.95 -16.66
C ARG A 52 -3.46 13.27 -16.11
N LEU A 53 -4.45 13.46 -16.98
CA LEU A 53 -5.83 13.72 -16.56
C LEU A 53 -6.42 12.52 -15.79
N GLN A 54 -6.13 11.29 -16.23
CA GLN A 54 -6.54 10.06 -15.51
C GLN A 54 -5.89 9.95 -14.12
N LEU A 55 -4.61 10.30 -13.99
CA LEU A 55 -3.91 10.26 -12.70
C LEU A 55 -4.47 11.30 -11.73
N VAL A 56 -4.74 12.53 -12.20
CA VAL A 56 -5.34 13.59 -11.39
C VAL A 56 -6.76 13.23 -10.96
N THR A 57 -7.58 12.70 -11.87
CA THR A 57 -8.95 12.28 -11.55
C THR A 57 -8.96 11.10 -10.57
N MET A 58 -8.08 10.10 -10.75
CA MET A 58 -7.92 9.01 -9.79
C MET A 58 -7.45 9.50 -8.41
N LEU A 59 -6.51 10.45 -8.36
CA LEU A 59 -6.04 11.03 -7.11
C LEU A 59 -7.16 11.81 -6.42
N GLY A 60 -7.89 12.66 -7.15
CA GLY A 60 -9.05 13.38 -6.62
C GLY A 60 -10.11 12.43 -6.07
N PHE A 61 -10.45 11.38 -6.83
CA PHE A 61 -11.41 10.37 -6.37
C PHE A 61 -10.94 9.63 -5.12
N SER A 62 -9.64 9.34 -5.02
CA SER A 62 -9.06 8.73 -3.82
C SER A 62 -9.05 9.65 -2.60
N LEU A 63 -9.18 10.96 -2.77
CA LEU A 63 -9.28 11.90 -1.66
C LEU A 63 -10.73 12.21 -1.26
N LEU A 64 -11.73 11.87 -2.11
CA LEU A 64 -13.14 12.09 -1.80
C LEU A 64 -13.60 11.54 -0.45
N PRO A 65 -13.16 10.35 0.01
CA PRO A 65 -13.56 9.84 1.32
C PRO A 65 -13.17 10.75 2.50
N PHE A 66 -12.15 11.62 2.36
CA PHE A 66 -11.83 12.61 3.39
C PHE A 66 -12.89 13.70 3.53
N SER A 67 -13.75 13.93 2.52
CA SER A 67 -14.86 14.87 2.64
C SER A 67 -15.86 14.48 3.73
N LEU A 68 -15.91 13.19 4.11
CA LEU A 68 -16.73 12.71 5.23
C LEU A 68 -16.31 13.33 6.57
N LEU A 69 -15.06 13.77 6.71
CA LEU A 69 -14.58 14.48 7.91
C LEU A 69 -15.17 15.90 8.05
N LEU A 70 -15.76 16.46 6.99
CA LEU A 70 -16.45 17.76 7.05
C LEU A 70 -17.85 17.66 7.66
N ASN A 71 -18.37 16.45 7.85
CA ASN A 71 -19.69 16.22 8.42
C ASN A 71 -19.63 16.21 9.95
N SER A 72 -20.23 17.21 10.59
CA SER A 72 -20.28 17.35 12.05
C SER A 72 -21.12 16.29 12.77
N SER A 73 -21.93 15.52 12.05
CA SER A 73 -22.74 14.43 12.63
C SER A 73 -21.96 13.11 12.77
N LEU A 74 -20.81 12.98 12.11
CA LEU A 74 -20.00 11.78 12.15
C LEU A 74 -18.85 11.95 13.13
N ASP A 75 -18.64 10.93 13.96
CA ASP A 75 -17.47 10.87 14.85
C ASP A 75 -16.17 10.69 14.03
N THR A 76 -15.22 11.60 14.25
CA THR A 76 -13.93 11.64 13.55
C THR A 76 -13.15 10.34 13.71
N ALA A 77 -13.15 9.74 14.91
CA ALA A 77 -12.43 8.50 15.18
C ALA A 77 -13.00 7.33 14.37
N THR A 78 -14.33 7.26 14.26
CA THR A 78 -15.04 6.26 13.47
C THR A 78 -14.78 6.41 11.98
N VAL A 79 -14.81 7.65 11.45
CA VAL A 79 -14.51 7.91 10.04
C VAL A 79 -13.08 7.55 9.69
N LEU A 80 -12.10 7.98 10.49
CA LEU A 80 -10.69 7.65 10.27
C LEU A 80 -10.45 6.14 10.34
N SER A 81 -11.09 5.44 11.28
CA SER A 81 -11.04 3.98 11.35
C SER A 81 -11.60 3.33 10.08
N ALA A 82 -12.75 3.79 9.57
CA ALA A 82 -13.33 3.30 8.32
C ALA A 82 -12.39 3.54 7.12
N LEU A 83 -11.73 4.71 7.05
CA LEU A 83 -10.76 5.03 6.00
C LEU A 83 -9.55 4.08 6.01
N THR A 84 -9.10 3.60 7.17
CA THR A 84 -8.02 2.60 7.21
C THR A 84 -8.41 1.26 6.58
N TYR A 85 -9.67 0.84 6.68
CA TYR A 85 -10.17 -0.35 5.97
C TYR A 85 -10.24 -0.13 4.46
N VAL A 86 -10.61 1.07 4.01
CA VAL A 86 -10.52 1.43 2.59
C VAL A 86 -9.06 1.36 2.11
N GLY A 87 -8.13 1.89 2.91
CA GLY A 87 -6.69 1.79 2.66
C GLY A 87 -6.20 0.34 2.60
N LEU A 88 -6.70 -0.54 3.46
CA LEU A 88 -6.42 -1.97 3.46
C LEU A 88 -6.84 -2.60 2.12
N VAL A 89 -8.09 -2.38 1.67
CA VAL A 89 -8.60 -2.92 0.41
C VAL A 89 -7.80 -2.40 -0.78
N MET A 90 -7.49 -1.10 -0.81
CA MET A 90 -6.65 -0.51 -1.86
C MET A 90 -5.26 -1.16 -1.93
N SER A 91 -4.67 -1.46 -0.76
CA SER A 91 -3.39 -2.17 -0.66
C SER A 91 -3.46 -3.57 -1.27
N SER A 92 -4.54 -4.32 -0.99
CA SER A 92 -4.76 -5.66 -1.55
C SER A 92 -4.85 -5.64 -3.08
N VAL A 93 -5.68 -4.74 -3.61
CA VAL A 93 -5.93 -4.62 -5.06
C VAL A 93 -4.65 -4.18 -5.79
N ARG A 94 -3.79 -3.39 -5.16
CA ARG A 94 -2.53 -2.93 -5.78
C ARG A 94 -1.58 -4.08 -6.14
N VAL A 95 -1.60 -5.18 -5.39
CA VAL A 95 -0.64 -6.28 -5.63
C VAL A 95 -1.14 -7.23 -6.74
N MET A 96 -2.45 -7.28 -6.98
CA MET A 96 -3.08 -8.24 -7.91
C MET A 96 -2.55 -8.17 -9.36
N PRO A 97 -2.43 -7.00 -10.02
CA PRO A 97 -2.01 -6.97 -11.43
C PRO A 97 -0.59 -7.49 -11.65
N GLN A 98 0.33 -7.18 -10.73
CA GLN A 98 1.71 -7.66 -10.81
C GLN A 98 1.76 -9.17 -10.57
N THR A 99 1.05 -9.67 -9.55
CA THR A 99 0.96 -11.12 -9.27
C THR A 99 0.34 -11.87 -10.44
N TYR A 100 -0.74 -11.34 -11.02
CA TYR A 100 -1.38 -11.91 -12.21
C TYR A 100 -0.42 -11.96 -13.41
N LYS A 101 0.32 -10.87 -13.66
CA LYS A 101 1.34 -10.83 -14.73
C LYS A 101 2.41 -11.88 -14.51
N THR A 102 2.92 -12.04 -13.28
CA THR A 102 3.92 -13.07 -12.95
C THR A 102 3.37 -14.48 -13.19
N LEU A 103 2.16 -14.79 -12.71
CA LEU A 103 1.54 -16.10 -12.90
C LEU A 103 1.32 -16.43 -14.38
N ARG A 104 0.86 -15.45 -15.18
CA ARG A 104 0.57 -15.64 -16.61
C ARG A 104 1.83 -15.76 -17.45
N THR A 105 2.87 -14.99 -17.16
CA THR A 105 4.07 -14.92 -18.00
C THR A 105 5.18 -15.87 -17.54
N GLY A 106 5.11 -16.39 -16.30
CA GLY A 106 6.21 -17.13 -15.68
C GLY A 106 7.50 -16.33 -15.50
N ASN A 107 7.51 -15.06 -15.91
CA ASN A 107 8.70 -14.23 -15.92
C ASN A 107 8.86 -13.52 -14.57
N VAL A 108 9.87 -13.96 -13.83
CA VAL A 108 10.23 -13.44 -12.51
C VAL A 108 11.35 -12.38 -12.56
N SER A 109 11.79 -11.94 -13.74
CA SER A 109 12.87 -10.94 -13.88
C SER A 109 12.51 -9.57 -13.29
N ASN A 110 11.22 -9.24 -13.26
CA ASN A 110 10.70 -8.00 -12.68
C ASN A 110 10.52 -8.08 -11.15
N LEU A 111 10.81 -9.23 -10.54
CA LEU A 111 10.66 -9.49 -9.12
C LEU A 111 12.03 -9.51 -8.44
N SER A 112 12.23 -8.63 -7.47
CA SER A 112 13.47 -8.56 -6.71
C SER A 112 13.33 -9.33 -5.40
N ALA A 113 14.11 -10.41 -5.24
CA ALA A 113 14.15 -11.17 -4.00
C ALA A 113 14.60 -10.29 -2.82
N ARG A 114 15.54 -9.37 -3.05
CA ARG A 114 16.02 -8.41 -2.06
C ARG A 114 14.89 -7.49 -1.58
N TYR A 115 14.07 -7.01 -2.51
CA TYR A 115 12.92 -6.17 -2.19
C TYR A 115 11.91 -6.92 -1.29
N PHE A 116 11.55 -8.15 -1.65
CA PHE A 116 10.61 -8.95 -0.85
C PHE A 116 11.16 -9.33 0.52
N SER A 117 12.45 -9.64 0.63
CA SER A 117 13.07 -9.91 1.94
C SER A 117 13.02 -8.69 2.85
N LEU A 118 13.34 -7.50 2.34
CA LEU A 118 13.22 -6.25 3.11
C LEU A 118 11.77 -5.96 3.50
N GLN A 119 10.83 -6.18 2.58
CA GLN A 119 9.41 -6.00 2.86
C GLN A 119 8.89 -7.00 3.90
N PHE A 120 9.40 -8.23 3.90
CA PHE A 120 9.08 -9.25 4.91
C PHE A 120 9.59 -8.85 6.30
N ILE A 121 10.84 -8.38 6.41
CA ILE A 121 11.41 -7.88 7.67
C ILE A 121 10.60 -6.67 8.17
N ALA A 122 10.30 -5.71 7.29
CA ALA A 122 9.49 -4.55 7.64
C ALA A 122 8.08 -4.95 8.10
N GLY A 123 7.47 -5.97 7.48
CA GLY A 123 6.19 -6.54 7.88
C GLY A 123 6.22 -7.16 9.27
N ILE A 124 7.25 -7.94 9.61
CA ILE A 124 7.41 -8.54 10.93
C ILE A 124 7.61 -7.45 11.99
N CYS A 125 8.49 -6.47 11.73
CA CYS A 125 8.75 -5.39 12.66
C CYS A 125 7.48 -4.56 12.90
N GLY A 126 6.76 -4.21 11.84
CA GLY A 126 5.49 -3.49 11.93
C GLY A 126 4.42 -4.26 12.71
N LEU A 127 4.30 -5.57 12.46
CA LEU A 127 3.38 -6.44 13.19
C LEU A 127 3.73 -6.53 14.67
N PHE A 128 5.02 -6.67 15.00
CA PHE A 128 5.48 -6.70 16.39
C PHE A 128 5.18 -5.40 17.12
N VAL A 129 5.47 -4.25 16.49
CA VAL A 129 5.16 -2.94 17.05
C VAL A 129 3.65 -2.81 17.28
N GLU A 130 2.83 -3.15 16.30
CA GLU A 130 1.37 -3.09 16.40
C GLU A 130 0.84 -3.95 17.57
N LEU A 131 1.34 -5.17 17.73
CA LEU A 131 0.96 -6.07 18.83
C LEU A 131 1.47 -5.61 20.20
N SER A 132 2.56 -4.84 20.24
CA SER A 132 3.11 -4.29 21.49
C SER A 132 2.40 -3.00 21.93
N THR A 133 1.57 -2.38 21.08
CA THR A 133 0.81 -1.18 21.46
C THR A 133 -0.38 -1.51 22.36
N THR A 134 -0.68 -0.61 23.30
CA THR A 134 -1.78 -0.76 24.26
C THR A 134 -3.16 -0.84 23.61
N ALA A 135 -3.34 -0.18 22.46
CA ALA A 135 -4.55 -0.19 21.66
C ALA A 135 -4.21 -0.54 20.20
N PRO A 136 -4.17 -1.84 19.84
CA PRO A 136 -3.88 -2.27 18.48
C PRO A 136 -5.04 -1.93 17.53
N SER A 137 -4.70 -1.45 16.34
CA SER A 137 -5.62 -1.23 15.25
C SER A 137 -5.76 -2.50 14.42
N THR A 138 -6.98 -3.04 14.36
CA THR A 138 -7.30 -4.22 13.56
C THR A 138 -6.94 -4.05 12.09
N ALA A 139 -7.13 -2.86 11.51
CA ALA A 139 -6.79 -2.57 10.12
C ALA A 139 -5.27 -2.63 9.87
N HIS A 140 -4.45 -2.16 10.81
CA HIS A 140 -2.99 -2.25 10.72
C HIS A 140 -2.52 -3.70 10.87
N LEU A 141 -3.07 -4.44 11.83
CA LEU A 141 -2.78 -5.88 11.98
C LEU A 141 -3.07 -6.63 10.68
N LEU A 142 -4.26 -6.46 10.12
CA LEU A 142 -4.65 -7.10 8.85
C LEU A 142 -3.75 -6.66 7.69
N MET A 143 -3.34 -5.40 7.66
CA MET A 143 -2.42 -4.89 6.63
C MET A 143 -1.06 -5.59 6.72
N PHE A 144 -0.47 -5.70 7.91
CA PHE A 144 0.82 -6.37 8.07
C PHE A 144 0.73 -7.87 7.81
N VAL A 145 -0.33 -8.54 8.29
CA VAL A 145 -0.58 -9.96 7.99
C VAL A 145 -0.70 -10.19 6.48
N MET A 146 -1.50 -9.38 5.79
CA MET A 146 -1.65 -9.47 4.34
C MET A 146 -0.31 -9.24 3.62
N LEU A 147 0.46 -8.24 4.05
CA LEU A 147 1.79 -7.95 3.48
C LEU A 147 2.74 -9.14 3.66
N LEU A 148 2.75 -9.78 4.83
CA LEU A 148 3.57 -10.97 5.07
C LEU A 148 3.14 -12.16 4.20
N LEU A 149 1.83 -12.43 4.12
CA LEU A 149 1.28 -13.52 3.30
C LEU A 149 1.57 -13.31 1.81
N THR A 150 1.30 -12.11 1.29
CA THR A 150 1.55 -11.79 -0.12
C THR A 150 3.03 -11.88 -0.49
N ASN A 151 3.93 -11.39 0.38
CA ASN A 151 5.38 -11.53 0.16
C ASN A 151 5.84 -12.99 0.22
N ALA A 152 5.32 -13.79 1.16
CA ALA A 152 5.65 -15.20 1.26
C ALA A 152 5.22 -15.97 0.01
N VAL A 153 4.02 -15.73 -0.49
CA VAL A 153 3.51 -16.31 -1.75
C VAL A 153 4.37 -15.88 -2.94
N GLN A 154 4.70 -14.59 -3.05
CA GLN A 154 5.54 -14.08 -4.15
C GLN A 154 6.94 -14.68 -4.12
N PHE A 155 7.52 -14.84 -2.93
CA PHE A 155 8.81 -15.54 -2.77
C PHE A 155 8.71 -17.00 -3.19
N GLY A 156 7.64 -17.70 -2.79
CA GLY A 156 7.35 -19.07 -3.23
C GLY A 156 7.24 -19.19 -4.75
N CYS A 157 6.48 -18.30 -5.40
CA CYS A 157 6.37 -18.23 -6.85
C CYS A 157 7.73 -18.00 -7.51
N MET A 158 8.56 -17.10 -6.97
CA MET A 158 9.91 -16.85 -7.51
C MET A 158 10.79 -18.10 -7.46
N GLN A 159 10.79 -18.84 -6.34
CA GLN A 159 11.55 -20.08 -6.22
C GLN A 159 11.03 -21.14 -7.19
N TYR A 160 9.71 -21.28 -7.30
CA TYR A 160 9.07 -22.23 -8.20
C TYR A 160 9.45 -21.97 -9.68
N TYR A 161 9.28 -20.75 -10.17
CA TYR A 161 9.60 -20.40 -11.57
C TYR A 161 11.10 -20.30 -11.85
N LYS A 162 11.96 -20.17 -10.83
CA LYS A 162 13.42 -20.32 -11.01
C LYS A 162 13.83 -21.77 -11.24
N ILE A 163 13.18 -22.72 -10.58
CA ILE A 163 13.47 -24.16 -10.69
C ILE A 163 12.82 -24.75 -11.94
N ARG A 164 11.61 -24.28 -12.28
CA ARG A 164 10.90 -24.63 -13.52
C ARG A 164 10.67 -23.35 -14.33
N PRO A 165 11.70 -22.83 -15.02
CA PRO A 165 11.47 -21.77 -15.98
C PRO A 165 10.42 -22.26 -16.97
N VAL A 166 9.35 -21.48 -17.17
CA VAL A 166 8.38 -21.76 -18.23
C VAL A 166 9.20 -21.82 -19.52
N MET A 167 9.22 -23.00 -20.15
CA MET A 167 9.94 -23.20 -21.40
C MET A 167 9.56 -22.07 -22.36
N ALA A 168 10.57 -21.35 -22.83
CA ALA A 168 10.43 -20.32 -23.84
C ALA A 168 9.86 -20.90 -25.14
#